data_AF-A0A2E1YT01-F1
#
_entry.id   AF-A0A2E1YT01-F1
#
_cell.length_a   1.000
_cell.length_b   1.000
_cell.length_c   1.000
_cell.angle_alpha   90.00
_cell.angle_beta   90.00
_cell.angle_gamma   90.00
#
_symmetry.space_group_name_H-M   'P 1'
#
loop_
_entity.id
_entity.type
_entity.pdbx_description
1 polymer ?
#
loop_
_entity_poly.entity_id
_entity_poly.type
_entity_poly.pdbx_seq_one_letter_code
_entity_poly.pdbx_strand_id
1 'polypeptide(L)' 'GKIAFDSCLKFFNLKKKDFKFYHGAKYKILNNLVLVASYHPSPRNVNTKRLDKKKMVFLLMGLK' A
#
# COMPACT_ATOMS: atom_id res chain seq x y z
N GLY A 1 -0.45 -4.98 -1.89
CA GLY A 1 0.17 -5.22 -3.22
C GLY A 1 -0.57 -4.42 -4.29
N LYS A 2 -0.02 -4.28 -5.50
CA LYS A 2 -0.59 -3.41 -6.55
C LYS A 2 -2.02 -3.79 -6.95
N ILE A 3 -2.28 -5.08 -7.17
CA ILE A 3 -3.62 -5.56 -7.58
C ILE A 3 -4.67 -5.23 -6.51
N ALA A 4 -4.40 -5.56 -5.25
CA ALA A 4 -5.31 -5.24 -4.14
C ALA A 4 -5.54 -3.72 -4.01
N PHE A 5 -4.48 -2.92 -4.16
CA PHE A 5 -4.60 -1.45 -4.12
C PHE A 5 -5.44 -0.91 -5.27
N ASP A 6 -5.21 -1.37 -6.50
CA ASP A 6 -6.01 -0.98 -7.67
C ASP A 6 -7.49 -1.38 -7.51
N SER A 7 -7.77 -2.53 -6.87
CA SER A 7 -9.14 -2.95 -6.53
C SER A 7 -9.78 -2.03 -5.49
N CYS A 8 -9.05 -1.60 -4.46
CA CYS A 8 -9.54 -0.60 -3.50
C CYS A 8 -9.85 0.73 -4.20
N LEU A 9 -8.97 1.20 -5.09
CA LEU A 9 -9.24 2.42 -5.87
C LEU A 9 -10.52 2.28 -6.69
N LYS A 10 -10.75 1.14 -7.34
CA LYS A 10 -11.98 0.87 -8.09
C LYS A 10 -13.20 0.87 -7.17
N PHE A 11 -13.12 0.21 -6.01
CA PHE A 11 -14.20 0.15 -5.04
C PHE A 11 -14.65 1.54 -4.55
N PHE A 12 -13.69 2.45 -4.31
CA PHE A 12 -13.97 3.83 -3.89
C PHE A 12 -14.12 4.82 -5.07
N ASN A 13 -14.20 4.33 -6.31
CA ASN A 13 -14.30 5.15 -7.52
C ASN A 13 -13.18 6.22 -7.67
N LEU A 14 -11.96 5.88 -7.24
CA LEU A 14 -10.78 6.74 -7.26
C LEU A 14 -9.98 6.55 -8.55
N LYS A 15 -9.46 7.66 -9.11
CA LYS A 15 -8.67 7.64 -10.35
C LYS A 15 -7.22 7.24 -10.08
N LYS A 16 -6.73 6.17 -10.72
CA LYS A 16 -5.35 5.65 -10.55
C LYS A 16 -4.25 6.69 -10.76
N LYS A 17 -4.48 7.71 -11.59
CA LYS A 17 -3.51 8.79 -11.85
C LYS A 17 -3.19 9.62 -10.59
N ASP A 18 -4.16 9.74 -9.69
CA ASP A 18 -4.08 10.57 -8.49
C ASP A 18 -3.52 9.78 -7.28
N PHE A 19 -3.54 8.44 -7.36
CA PHE A 19 -3.14 7.53 -6.28
C PHE A 19 -2.04 6.57 -6.76
N LYS A 20 -0.79 7.03 -6.73
CA LYS A 20 0.37 6.23 -7.17
C LYS A 20 0.67 5.10 -6.19
N PHE A 21 0.84 3.88 -6.70
CA PHE A 21 1.19 2.73 -5.86
C PHE A 21 2.69 2.66 -5.57
N TYR A 22 3.06 2.74 -4.29
CA TYR A 22 4.39 2.38 -3.77
C TYR A 22 4.27 1.96 -2.29
N HIS A 23 5.27 1.25 -1.77
CA HIS A 23 5.21 0.79 -0.37
C HIS A 23 5.29 1.99 0.59
N GLY A 24 4.31 2.07 1.47
CA GLY A 24 4.18 3.15 2.45
C GLY A 24 3.41 4.37 1.97
N ALA A 25 2.87 4.37 0.74
CA ALA A 25 1.98 5.46 0.31
C ALA A 25 0.73 5.50 1.21
N LYS A 26 0.36 6.70 1.66
CA LYS A 26 -0.82 6.94 2.48
C LYS A 26 -1.69 8.00 1.82
N TYR A 27 -2.97 7.73 1.70
CA TYR A 27 -3.92 8.63 1.05
C TYR A 27 -5.17 8.77 1.91
N LYS A 28 -5.51 10.00 2.30
CA LYS A 28 -6.81 10.27 2.91
C LYS A 28 -7.87 10.25 1.80
N ILE A 29 -8.79 9.30 1.87
CA ILE A 29 -9.82 9.09 0.84
C ILE A 29 -11.21 9.52 1.29
N LEU A 30 -11.47 9.51 2.61
CA LEU A 30 -12.65 10.08 3.25
C LEU A 30 -12.23 10.71 4.60
N ASN A 31 -13.13 11.44 5.27
CA ASN A 31 -12.81 12.18 6.51
C ASN A 31 -12.10 11.32 7.56
N ASN A 32 -12.52 10.06 7.74
CA ASN A 32 -11.97 9.13 8.73
C ASN A 32 -11.37 7.86 8.10
N LEU A 33 -11.09 7.86 6.79
CA LEU A 33 -10.55 6.69 6.09
C LEU A 33 -9.27 7.03 5.34
N VAL A 34 -8.20 6.30 5.66
CA VAL A 34 -6.90 6.38 5.00
C VAL A 34 -6.62 5.08 4.27
N LEU A 35 -6.36 5.18 2.97
CA LEU A 35 -5.91 4.07 2.15
C LEU A 35 -4.38 4.01 2.20
N VAL A 36 -3.84 2.87 2.64
CA VAL A 36 -2.39 2.63 2.72
C VAL A 36 -1.95 1.58 1.71
N ALA A 37 -0.97 1.94 0.88
CA ALA A 37 -0.35 1.02 -0.06
C ALA A 37 0.85 0.31 0.58
N SER A 38 0.94 -1.00 0.34
CA SER A 38 2.10 -1.81 0.72
C SER A 38 2.45 -2.81 -0.37
N TYR A 39 3.75 -3.08 -0.56
CA TYR A 39 4.18 -4.26 -1.30
C TYR A 39 3.66 -5.54 -0.65
N HIS A 40 3.33 -6.53 -1.46
CA HIS A 40 2.89 -7.84 -0.99
C HIS A 40 4.13 -8.63 -0.49
N PRO A 41 4.13 -9.24 0.70
CA PRO A 41 5.25 -10.05 1.21
C PRO A 41 5.40 -11.40 0.48
N SER A 42 5.32 -11.41 -0.86
CA SER A 42 5.59 -12.61 -1.66
C SER A 42 7.08 -12.96 -1.66
N PRO A 43 7.43 -14.25 -1.87
CA PRO A 43 8.83 -14.67 -1.99
C PRO A 43 9.61 -13.83 -3.00
N ARG A 44 9.00 -13.48 -4.15
CA ARG A 44 9.64 -12.59 -5.14
C ARG A 44 10.04 -11.24 -4.56
N ASN A 45 9.18 -10.57 -3.80
CA ASN A 45 9.49 -9.24 -3.23
C ASN A 45 10.52 -9.32 -2.10
N VAL A 46 10.50 -10.40 -1.33
CA VAL A 46 11.47 -10.67 -0.26
C VAL A 46 12.84 -11.03 -0.83
N ASN A 47 12.90 -11.99 -1.75
CA ASN A 47 14.13 -12.49 -2.36
C ASN A 47 14.85 -11.40 -3.18
N THR A 48 14.10 -10.49 -3.82
CA THR A 48 14.67 -9.33 -4.55
C THR A 48 14.92 -8.11 -3.66
N LYS A 49 14.74 -8.23 -2.33
CA LYS A 49 14.94 -7.16 -1.33
C LYS A 49 14.09 -5.90 -1.54
N ARG A 50 13.05 -5.98 -2.38
CA ARG A 50 12.05 -4.90 -2.57
C ARG A 50 11.27 -4.64 -1.29
N LEU A 51 11.03 -5.70 -0.51
CA LEU A 51 10.40 -5.66 0.80
C LEU A 51 11.16 -6.60 1.75
N ASP A 52 11.33 -6.19 3.00
CA ASP A 52 11.85 -7.06 4.05
C ASP A 52 10.99 -6.92 5.31
N LYS A 53 11.27 -7.74 6.33
CA LYS A 53 10.54 -7.71 7.60
C LYS A 53 10.61 -6.33 8.27
N LYS A 54 11.77 -5.66 8.24
CA LYS A 54 11.95 -4.35 8.89
C LYS A 54 11.05 -3.30 8.23
N LYS A 55 11.03 -3.23 6.90
CA LYS A 55 10.18 -2.31 6.12
C LYS A 55 8.70 -2.53 6.40
N MET A 56 8.25 -3.79 6.40
CA MET A 56 6.84 -4.12 6.70
C MET A 56 6.47 -3.73 8.14
N VAL A 57 7.29 -4.12 9.12
CA VAL A 57 7.04 -3.80 10.53
C VAL A 57 7.04 -2.28 10.74
N PHE A 58 8.00 -1.56 10.17
CA PHE A 58 8.04 -0.10 10.23
C PHE A 58 6.76 0.53 9.69
N LEU A 59 6.26 0.06 8.54
CA LEU A 59 5.00 0.53 7.98
C LEU A 59 3.84 0.29 8.96
N LEU A 60 3.67 -0.93 9.46
CA LEU A 60 2.56 -1.31 10.34
C LEU A 60 2.59 -0.57 11.69
N MET A 61 3.77 -0.41 12.30
CA MET A 61 3.92 0.35 13.55
C MET A 61 3.62 1.84 13.36
N GLY A 62 3.80 2.36 12.14
CA GLY A 62 3.47 3.73 11.78
C GLY A 62 1.99 3.97 11.39
N LEU A 63 1.10 3.00 11.60
CA LEU A 63 -0.35 3.11 11.33
C LEU A 63 -1.18 3.48 12.57
N LYS A 64 -0.56 4.04 13.60
CA LYS A 64 -1.26 4.54 14.79
C LYS A 64 -2.17 5.73 14.47
#